data_AF-A0A7C3TDA7-F1
#
_entry.id   AF-A0A7C3TDA7-F1
#
_cell.length_a   1.000
_cell.length_b   1.000
_cell.length_c   1.000
_cell.angle_alpha   90.00
_cell.angle_beta   90.00
_cell.angle_gamma   90.00
#
_symmetry.space_group_name_H-M   'P 1'
#
loop_
_entity.id
_entity.type
_entity.pdbx_description
1 polymer ?
#
loop_
_entity_poly.entity_id
_entity_poly.type
_entity_poly.pdbx_seq_one_letter_code
_entity_poly.pdbx_strand_id
1 'polypeptide(L)'
;MALASILAASAFIYLLGKLKAPKPKQNSEKLSTYACGEKTRLGRLAIDVTLCNYLVYFMILDSAALILAFASSEVNGAGFVPLMIYLFSVLAAVLLLSFGGK
;
A
#
# COMPACT_ATOMS: atom_id res chain seq x y z
N MET A 1 6.32 19.07 4.08
CA MET A 1 7.55 18.98 4.91
C MET A 1 7.67 17.63 5.61
N ALA A 2 6.69 17.17 6.38
CA ALA A 2 6.77 15.90 7.14
C ALA A 2 6.87 14.62 6.27
N LEU A 3 6.15 14.52 5.15
CA LEU A 3 6.26 13.35 4.26
C LEU A 3 7.64 13.24 3.61
N ALA A 4 8.21 14.37 3.18
CA ALA A 4 9.53 14.41 2.57
C ALA A 4 10.62 13.98 3.56
N SER A 5 10.51 14.36 4.84
CA SER A 5 11.47 13.92 5.86
C SER A 5 11.32 12.44 6.20
N ILE A 6 10.09 11.89 6.25
CA ILE A 6 9.86 10.45 6.45
C ILE A 6 10.43 9.64 5.27
N LEU A 7 10.20 10.10 4.04
CA LEU A 7 10.73 9.44 2.84
C LEU A 7 12.26 9.49 2.82
N ALA A 8 12.86 10.63 3.17
CA ALA A 8 14.30 10.78 3.27
C ALA A 8 14.91 9.87 4.36
N ALA A 9 14.29 9.82 5.54
CA ALA A 9 14.75 8.98 6.65
C ALA A 9 14.66 7.49 6.31
N SER A 10 13.55 7.03 5.74
CA SER A 10 13.38 5.62 5.33
C SER A 10 14.35 5.22 4.22
N ALA A 11 14.55 6.08 3.21
CA ALA A 11 15.55 5.86 2.18
C ALA A 11 16.97 5.79 2.76
N PHE A 12 17.30 6.67 3.71
CA PHE A 12 18.58 6.67 4.39
C PHE A 12 18.83 5.38 5.17
N ILE A 13 17.85 4.92 5.95
CA ILE A 13 17.91 3.64 6.68
C ILE A 13 18.11 2.47 5.70
N TYR A 14 17.35 2.45 4.60
CA TYR A 14 17.46 1.41 3.58
C TYR A 14 18.87 1.38 2.95
N LEU A 15 19.43 2.54 2.62
CA LEU A 15 20.78 2.64 2.05
C LEU A 15 21.85 2.18 3.03
N LEU A 16 21.74 2.56 4.31
CA LEU A 16 22.65 2.08 5.35
C LEU A 16 22.58 0.57 5.53
N GLY A 17 21.36 0.01 5.54
CA GLY A 17 21.14 -1.44 5.60
C GLY A 17 21.76 -2.15 4.41
N LYS A 18 21.54 -1.62 3.20
CA LYS A 18 22.11 -2.17 1.96
C LYS A 18 23.64 -2.11 1.95
N LEU A 19 24.25 -1.05 2.49
CA LEU A 19 25.71 -0.90 2.51
C LEU A 19 26.36 -1.85 3.52
N LYS A 20 25.74 -2.06 4.69
CA LYS A 20 26.25 -2.94 5.75
C LYS A 20 25.92 -4.42 5.53
N ALA A 21 24.90 -4.74 4.73
CA ALA A 21 24.48 -6.11 4.51
C ALA A 21 25.58 -6.94 3.80
N PRO A 22 25.86 -8.17 4.27
CA PRO A 22 26.80 -9.05 3.59
C PRO A 22 26.25 -9.41 2.21
N LYS A 23 27.05 -9.22 1.16
CA LYS A 23 26.67 -9.56 -0.22
C LYS A 23 26.48 -11.09 -0.31
N PRO A 24 25.26 -11.59 -0.55
CA PRO A 24 25.05 -13.03 -0.64
C PRO A 24 25.75 -13.58 -1.88
N LYS A 25 26.49 -14.69 -1.74
CA LYS A 25 26.88 -15.50 -2.91
C LYS A 25 25.59 -15.99 -3.56
N GLN A 26 25.41 -15.68 -4.85
CA GLN A 26 24.24 -16.12 -5.62
C GLN A 26 24.29 -17.65 -5.78
N ASN A 27 23.66 -18.35 -4.84
CA ASN A 27 23.39 -19.77 -4.93
C ASN A 27 21.87 -19.94 -5.12
N SER A 28 21.47 -20.87 -5.99
CA SER A 28 20.06 -21.15 -6.31
C SER A 28 19.22 -21.39 -5.05
N GLU A 29 19.76 -22.07 -4.05
CA GLU A 29 19.08 -22.28 -2.75
C GLU A 29 18.86 -21.00 -1.95
N LYS A 30 19.82 -20.06 -1.98
CA LYS A 30 19.71 -18.78 -1.25
C LYS A 30 18.78 -17.77 -1.93
N LEU A 31 18.47 -18.01 -3.20
CA LEU A 31 17.53 -17.22 -3.99
C LEU A 31 16.14 -17.87 -4.05
N SER A 32 15.95 -19.00 -3.36
CA SER A 32 14.63 -19.62 -3.26
C SER A 32 13.67 -18.73 -2.48
N THR A 33 12.39 -18.74 -2.87
CA THR A 33 11.32 -17.99 -2.21
C THR A 33 11.17 -18.36 -0.73
N TYR A 34 11.56 -19.58 -0.35
CA TYR A 34 11.39 -20.11 0.99
C TYR A 34 12.66 -20.75 1.55
N ALA A 35 13.03 -20.35 2.76
CA ALA A 35 14.32 -20.68 3.36
C ALA A 35 14.51 -22.17 3.74
N CYS A 36 13.43 -22.95 3.88
CA CYS A 36 13.53 -24.37 4.24
C CYS A 36 13.83 -25.29 3.05
N GLY A 37 14.16 -24.74 1.87
CA GLY A 37 14.53 -25.53 0.69
C GLY A 37 13.36 -26.28 0.04
N GLU A 38 12.14 -26.13 0.56
CA GLU A 38 10.94 -26.64 -0.11
C GLU A 38 10.67 -25.81 -1.37
N LYS A 39 10.29 -26.50 -2.45
CA LYS A 39 9.87 -25.86 -3.69
C LYS A 39 8.46 -25.33 -3.51
N THR A 40 8.33 -24.14 -2.90
CA THR A 40 7.05 -23.44 -2.82
C THR A 40 6.62 -23.07 -4.24
N ARG A 41 5.54 -23.68 -4.72
CA ARG A 41 4.82 -23.12 -5.86
C ARG A 41 4.12 -21.86 -5.33
N LEU A 42 4.62 -20.69 -5.71
CA LEU A 42 3.78 -19.50 -5.76
C LEU A 42 2.66 -19.82 -6.76
N GLY A 43 1.57 -20.37 -6.26
CA GLY A 43 0.33 -20.42 -7.01
C GLY A 43 -0.04 -19.00 -7.44
N ARG A 44 -0.89 -18.87 -8.47
CA ARG A 44 -1.50 -17.58 -8.79
C ARG A 44 -2.02 -16.97 -7.49
N LEU A 45 -1.66 -15.70 -7.24
CA LEU A 45 -2.13 -14.94 -6.09
C LEU A 45 -3.67 -14.86 -6.20
N ALA A 46 -4.36 -15.83 -5.63
CA ALA A 46 -5.80 -15.86 -5.59
C ALA A 46 -6.21 -14.83 -4.55
N ILE A 47 -6.57 -13.64 -5.00
CA ILE A 47 -7.19 -12.64 -4.14
C ILE A 47 -8.50 -13.26 -3.66
N ASP A 48 -8.55 -13.62 -2.38
CA ASP A 48 -9.72 -14.20 -1.75
C ASP A 48 -10.87 -13.19 -1.81
N VAL A 49 -12.08 -13.65 -2.16
CA VAL A 49 -13.30 -12.84 -2.17
C VAL A 49 -13.52 -12.16 -0.81
N THR A 50 -13.10 -12.82 0.27
CA THR A 50 -13.14 -12.28 1.64
C THR A 50 -12.26 -11.04 1.79
N LEU A 51 -11.08 -11.02 1.17
CA LEU A 51 -10.18 -9.86 1.19
C LEU A 51 -10.77 -8.69 0.41
N CYS A 52 -11.39 -8.98 -0.74
CA CYS A 52 -12.12 -7.96 -1.52
C CYS A 52 -13.28 -7.35 -0.73
N ASN A 53 -14.10 -8.19 -0.09
CA ASN A 53 -15.21 -7.72 0.73
C ASN A 53 -14.72 -6.83 1.89
N TYR A 54 -13.65 -7.26 2.57
CA TYR A 54 -13.03 -6.44 3.62
C TYR A 54 -12.55 -5.09 3.09
N LEU A 55 -11.89 -5.07 1.93
CA LEU A 55 -11.38 -3.84 1.32
C LEU A 55 -12.52 -2.86 0.99
N VAL A 56 -13.64 -3.36 0.48
CA VAL A 56 -14.83 -2.54 0.18
C VAL A 56 -15.38 -1.91 1.45
N TYR A 57 -15.57 -2.70 2.53
CA TYR A 57 -16.04 -2.14 3.81
C TYR A 57 -15.06 -1.13 4.40
N PHE A 58 -13.75 -1.41 4.33
CA PHE A 58 -12.72 -0.49 4.78
C PHE A 58 -12.80 0.84 4.03
N MET A 59 -12.95 0.83 2.70
CA MET A 59 -13.07 2.05 1.91
C MET A 59 -14.34 2.86 2.23
N ILE A 60 -15.48 2.18 2.46
CA ILE A 60 -16.72 2.87 2.85
C ILE A 60 -16.53 3.57 4.20
N LEU A 61 -15.93 2.89 5.19
CA LEU A 61 -15.71 3.48 6.52
C LEU A 61 -14.65 4.59 6.49
N ASP A 62 -13.56 4.43 5.75
CA ASP A 62 -12.47 5.41 5.64
C ASP A 62 -12.95 6.71 4.97
N SER A 63 -13.71 6.58 3.86
CA SER A 63 -14.31 7.73 3.18
C SER A 63 -15.36 8.44 4.04
N ALA A 64 -16.22 7.70 4.76
CA ALA A 64 -17.20 8.30 5.68
C ALA A 64 -16.52 9.06 6.83
N ALA A 65 -15.46 8.50 7.41
CA ALA A 65 -14.68 9.14 8.46
C ALA A 65 -14.01 10.43 7.98
N LEU A 66 -13.46 10.42 6.75
CA LEU A 66 -12.89 11.63 6.15
C LEU A 66 -13.95 12.70 5.87
N ILE A 67 -15.10 12.32 5.32
CA ILE A 67 -16.22 13.26 5.10
C ILE A 67 -16.64 13.90 6.42
N LEU A 68 -16.78 13.11 7.49
CA LEU A 68 -17.14 13.62 8.80
C LEU A 68 -16.06 14.54 9.39
N ALA A 69 -14.78 14.17 9.25
CA ALA A 69 -13.65 14.99 9.68
C ALA A 69 -13.63 16.35 8.96
N PHE A 70 -13.83 16.37 7.64
CA PHE A 70 -13.91 17.62 6.87
C PHE A 70 -15.19 18.41 7.17
N ALA A 71 -16.32 17.76 7.42
CA ALA A 71 -17.55 18.43 7.83
C ALA A 71 -17.45 19.07 9.22
N SER A 72 -16.66 18.48 10.12
CA SER A 72 -16.41 18.98 11.48
C SER A 72 -15.33 20.06 11.57
N SER A 73 -14.53 20.23 10.50
CA SER A 73 -13.46 21.23 10.44
C SER A 73 -14.02 22.50 9.81
N GLU A 74 -13.88 23.68 10.45
CA GLU A 74 -14.37 24.95 9.89
C GLU A 74 -13.69 25.22 8.54
N VAL A 75 -14.42 24.98 7.45
CA VAL A 75 -13.89 24.93 6.09
C VAL A 75 -13.65 26.36 5.58
N ASN A 76 -12.43 26.87 5.76
CA ASN A 76 -11.95 28.06 5.04
C ASN A 76 -11.65 27.75 3.55
N GLY A 77 -12.52 27.00 2.86
CA GLY A 77 -12.40 26.58 1.45
C GLY A 77 -11.26 25.61 1.10
N ALA A 78 -10.19 25.57 1.91
CA ALA A 78 -8.95 24.86 1.59
C ALA A 78 -9.04 23.33 1.69
N GLY A 79 -10.04 22.79 2.40
CA GLY A 79 -10.21 21.35 2.62
C GLY A 79 -10.92 20.59 1.49
N PHE A 80 -11.59 21.29 0.58
CA PHE A 80 -12.42 20.65 -0.45
C PHE A 80 -11.59 19.96 -1.55
N VAL A 81 -10.52 20.61 -2.02
CA VAL A 81 -9.62 20.07 -3.05
C VAL A 81 -8.96 18.75 -2.63
N PRO A 82 -8.32 18.63 -1.44
CA PRO A 82 -7.70 17.37 -1.04
C PRO A 82 -8.72 16.24 -0.83
N LEU A 83 -9.95 16.55 -0.40
CA LEU A 83 -11.03 15.57 -0.27
C LEU A 83 -11.42 14.98 -1.63
N MET A 84 -11.56 15.82 -2.66
CA MET A 84 -11.89 15.37 -4.02
C MET A 84 -10.77 14.52 -4.63
N ILE A 85 -9.51 14.89 -4.43
CA ILE A 85 -8.35 14.10 -4.90
C ILE A 85 -8.34 12.72 -4.23
N TYR A 86 -8.60 12.66 -2.93
CA TYR A 86 -8.68 11.39 -2.20
C TYR A 86 -9.84 10.52 -2.70
N LEU A 87 -11.03 11.09 -2.89
CA LEU A 87 -12.18 10.31 -3.35
C LEU A 87 -11.96 9.75 -4.77
N PHE A 88 -11.31 10.52 -5.65
CA PHE A 88 -10.96 10.09 -6.99
C PHE A 88 -9.88 9.00 -7.00
N SER A 89 -8.87 9.09 -6.12
CA SER A 89 -7.83 8.06 -6.02
C SER A 89 -8.38 6.73 -5.50
N VAL A 90 -9.32 6.78 -4.54
CA VAL A 90 -10.09 5.62 -4.07
C VAL A 90 -10.87 4.99 -5.22
N LEU A 91 -11.63 5.79 -5.99
CA LEU A 91 -12.39 5.30 -7.13
C LEU A 91 -11.49 4.64 -8.19
N ALA A 92 -10.36 5.27 -8.52
CA ALA A 92 -9.39 4.72 -9.47
C ALA A 92 -8.80 3.39 -8.99
N ALA A 93 -8.49 3.27 -7.70
CA ALA A 93 -8.00 2.03 -7.10
C ALA A 93 -9.05 0.91 -7.15
N VAL A 94 -10.31 1.20 -6.86
CA VAL A 94 -11.42 0.23 -6.97
C VAL A 94 -11.60 -0.24 -8.41
N LEU A 95 -11.56 0.68 -9.38
CA LEU A 95 -11.63 0.34 -10.81
C LEU A 95 -10.45 -0.54 -11.23
N LEU A 96 -9.22 -0.18 -10.85
CA LEU A 96 -8.02 -0.98 -11.11
C LEU A 96 -8.12 -2.39 -10.52
N LEU A 97 -8.64 -2.52 -9.30
CA LEU A 97 -8.82 -3.81 -8.66
C LEU A 97 -9.92 -4.65 -9.33
N SER A 98 -11.03 -4.01 -9.70
CA SER A 98 -12.16 -4.66 -10.35
C SER A 98 -11.84 -5.11 -11.78
N PHE A 99 -11.07 -4.32 -12.53
CA PHE A 99 -10.66 -4.64 -13.89
C PHE A 99 -9.36 -5.46 -13.98
N GLY A 100 -8.44 -5.31 -13.02
CA GLY A 100 -7.14 -5.97 -13.00
C GLY A 100 -7.15 -7.43 -12.52
N GLY A 101 -8.32 -7.95 -12.13
CA GLY A 101 -8.51 -9.33 -11.72
C GLY A 101 -8.77 -10.34 -12.86
N LYS A 102 -8.66 -9.93 -14.13
CA LYS A 102 -8.79 -10.80 -15.31
C LYS A 102 -7.43 -11.19 -15.89
#